data_AF-A0A3P1VM93-F1
#
_entry.id   AF-A0A3P1VM93-F1
#
_cell.length_a   1.000
_cell.length_b   1.000
_cell.length_c   1.000
_cell.angle_alpha   90.00
_cell.angle_beta   90.00
_cell.angle_gamma   90.00
#
_symmetry.space_group_name_H-M   'P 1'
#
loop_
_entity.id
_entity.type
_entity.pdbx_description
1 polymer ?
#
loop_
_entity_poly.entity_id
_entity_poly.type
_entity_poly.pdbx_seq_one_letter_code
_entity_poly.pdbx_strand_id
1 'polypeptide(L)'
;MRTETEMMNLILQMAESLKVDAVALSGSRTNDHAPKDEFQDYDVVYLVDNLENLISDLSWLDQFGKRIIEQEVTLDHRRLYLMLFEDGNRIDLTLCPKEHIQEWVDSEAGFTVLEDPEHLFEPYSQNLERFWMSPASETDFKNSCNEFWWVSAYVVKGICRQQVIYATDHLYGICQQELLKVLAWQVASDRGAVDIGKNYKYLFTSLPDEKEKEFSNLLDFSSKEKITQSLFATMNFFHQEAQSLAQKMGFDYDMEVAEKMIEYAEERVKKFGNS
;
A
#
# COMPACT_ATOMS: atom_id res chain seq x y z
N MET A 1 2.57 -3.73 28.38
CA MET A 1 2.92 -4.15 27.01
C MET A 1 4.17 -4.99 27.10
N ARG A 2 4.14 -6.21 26.55
CA ARG A 2 5.35 -7.02 26.40
C ARG A 2 6.30 -6.32 25.44
N THR A 3 7.58 -6.35 25.77
CA THR A 3 8.68 -5.81 24.97
C THR A 3 8.91 -6.65 23.71
N GLU A 4 9.67 -6.09 22.75
CA GLU A 4 10.07 -6.82 21.55
C GLU A 4 10.79 -8.12 21.86
N THR A 5 11.73 -8.10 22.81
CA THR A 5 12.43 -9.32 23.23
C THR A 5 11.47 -10.37 23.81
N GLU A 6 10.49 -9.95 24.63
CA GLU A 6 9.50 -10.87 25.18
C GLU A 6 8.60 -11.46 24.09
N MET A 7 8.19 -10.66 23.11
CA MET A 7 7.36 -11.11 21.99
C MET A 7 8.12 -12.06 21.06
N MET A 8 9.36 -11.73 20.69
CA MET A 8 10.19 -12.59 19.84
C MET A 8 10.49 -13.93 20.52
N ASN A 9 10.81 -13.91 21.82
CA ASN A 9 11.01 -15.14 22.58
C ASN A 9 9.73 -15.99 22.62
N LEU A 10 8.56 -15.37 22.81
CA LEU A 10 7.29 -16.08 22.79
C LEU A 10 6.99 -16.70 21.41
N ILE A 11 7.25 -15.98 20.33
CA ILE A 11 7.10 -16.47 18.96
C ILE A 11 7.97 -17.71 18.72
N LEU A 12 9.23 -17.69 19.15
CA LEU A 12 10.14 -18.84 18.99
C LEU A 12 9.77 -20.01 19.91
N GLN A 13 9.34 -19.74 21.15
CA GLN A 13 8.87 -20.78 22.06
C GLN A 13 7.62 -21.49 21.52
N MET A 14 6.71 -20.75 20.90
CA MET A 14 5.53 -21.33 20.25
C MET A 14 5.92 -22.17 19.03
N ALA A 15 6.84 -21.70 18.20
CA ALA A 15 7.38 -22.45 17.08
C ALA A 15 7.97 -23.81 17.53
N GLU A 16 8.79 -23.80 18.59
CA GLU A 16 9.39 -25.01 19.17
C GLU A 16 8.31 -25.97 19.71
N SER A 17 7.35 -25.46 20.48
CA SER A 17 6.26 -26.27 21.05
C SER A 17 5.39 -26.93 19.99
N LEU A 18 5.16 -26.23 18.88
CA LEU A 18 4.35 -26.71 17.76
C LEU A 18 5.16 -27.57 16.78
N LYS A 19 6.50 -27.61 16.94
CA LYS A 19 7.44 -28.31 16.04
C LYS A 19 7.27 -27.86 14.60
N VAL A 20 7.25 -26.55 14.38
CA VAL A 20 7.24 -25.98 13.04
C VAL A 20 8.60 -26.22 12.38
N ASP A 21 8.63 -26.34 11.06
CA ASP A 21 9.84 -26.69 10.30
C ASP A 21 10.79 -25.50 10.17
N ALA A 22 10.25 -24.28 10.07
CA ALA A 22 11.02 -23.04 10.03
C ALA A 22 10.16 -21.82 10.42
N VAL A 23 10.82 -20.72 10.77
CA VAL A 23 10.22 -19.44 11.16
C VAL A 23 10.93 -18.30 10.44
N ALA A 24 10.16 -17.41 9.83
CA ALA A 24 10.66 -16.13 9.34
C ALA A 24 9.77 -14.97 9.77
N LEU A 25 10.38 -13.80 9.89
CA LEU A 25 9.73 -12.52 10.17
C LEU A 25 9.73 -11.68 8.89
N SER A 26 8.65 -10.98 8.56
CA SER A 26 8.60 -10.00 7.47
C SER A 26 8.13 -8.63 7.99
N GLY A 27 7.62 -7.79 7.08
CA GLY A 27 7.01 -6.51 7.45
C GLY A 27 8.02 -5.44 7.91
N SER A 28 7.54 -4.46 8.69
CA SER A 28 8.35 -3.30 9.04
C SER A 28 9.52 -3.61 9.99
N ARG A 29 9.46 -4.72 10.73
CA ARG A 29 10.50 -5.09 11.68
C ARG A 29 11.81 -5.49 10.98
N THR A 30 11.71 -6.04 9.77
CA THR A 30 12.87 -6.38 8.93
C THR A 30 13.35 -5.23 8.05
N ASN A 31 12.70 -4.06 8.10
CA ASN A 31 13.11 -2.87 7.35
C ASN A 31 13.83 -1.88 8.27
N ASP A 32 15.10 -1.61 7.98
CA ASP A 32 15.93 -0.67 8.75
C ASP A 32 15.51 0.80 8.58
N HIS A 33 14.79 1.11 7.51
CA HIS A 33 14.26 2.46 7.24
C HIS A 33 12.87 2.69 7.85
N ALA A 34 12.21 1.66 8.36
CA ALA A 34 10.92 1.81 9.02
C ALA A 34 11.07 2.40 10.43
N PRO A 35 10.11 3.24 10.89
CA PRO A 35 10.06 3.69 12.28
C PRO A 35 10.10 2.50 13.24
N LYS A 36 10.99 2.55 14.24
CA LYS A 36 11.09 1.56 15.30
C LYS A 36 10.28 2.06 16.51
N ASP A 37 8.97 1.89 16.43
CA ASP A 37 7.99 2.34 17.44
C ASP A 37 7.04 1.22 17.87
N GLU A 38 6.08 1.56 18.74
CA GLU A 38 5.11 0.60 19.30
C GLU A 38 4.06 0.12 18.29
N PHE A 39 3.97 0.71 17.09
CA PHE A 39 3.01 0.37 16.05
C PHE A 39 3.55 -0.65 15.04
N GLN A 40 4.74 -1.21 15.29
CA GLN A 40 5.28 -2.29 14.46
C GLN A 40 4.64 -3.63 14.82
N ASP A 41 3.87 -4.16 13.89
CA ASP A 41 3.30 -5.51 13.94
C ASP A 41 4.41 -6.59 13.85
N TYR A 42 4.11 -7.82 14.29
CA TYR A 42 4.94 -9.00 14.07
C TYR A 42 4.34 -9.82 12.93
N ASP A 43 4.80 -9.59 11.71
CA ASP A 43 4.45 -10.38 10.53
C ASP A 43 5.30 -11.67 10.54
N VAL A 44 4.73 -12.80 10.96
CA VAL A 44 5.46 -14.06 11.17
C VAL A 44 4.93 -15.12 10.24
N VAL A 45 5.82 -15.94 9.67
CA VAL A 45 5.44 -17.22 9.04
C VAL A 45 5.99 -18.39 9.83
N TYR A 46 5.13 -19.38 10.06
CA TYR A 46 5.52 -20.73 10.45
C TYR A 46 5.39 -21.64 9.24
N LEU A 47 6.51 -22.23 8.81
CA LEU A 47 6.50 -23.32 7.85
C LEU A 47 6.13 -24.61 8.57
N VAL A 48 5.16 -25.32 8.04
CA VAL A 48 4.58 -26.49 8.71
C VAL A 48 4.49 -27.66 7.75
N ASP A 49 4.69 -28.87 8.25
CA ASP A 49 4.52 -30.10 7.46
C ASP A 49 3.04 -30.45 7.26
N ASN A 50 2.22 -30.22 8.29
CA ASN A 50 0.80 -30.56 8.27
C ASN A 50 -0.03 -29.40 8.85
N LEU A 51 -0.56 -28.58 7.95
CA LEU A 51 -1.42 -27.45 8.29
C LEU A 51 -2.70 -27.90 9.02
N GLU A 52 -3.33 -28.99 8.58
CA GLU A 52 -4.60 -29.51 9.14
C GLU A 52 -4.48 -29.80 10.64
N ASN A 53 -3.33 -30.33 11.08
CA ASN A 53 -3.09 -30.59 12.50
C ASN A 53 -3.20 -29.31 13.34
N LEU A 54 -2.62 -28.21 12.89
CA LEU A 54 -2.59 -26.96 13.65
C LEU A 54 -3.91 -26.21 13.60
N ILE A 55 -4.67 -26.33 12.51
CA ILE A 55 -5.96 -25.64 12.36
C ILE A 55 -7.14 -26.44 12.93
N SER A 56 -6.94 -27.74 13.23
CA SER A 56 -7.97 -28.59 13.84
C SER A 56 -8.35 -28.18 15.26
N ASP A 57 -7.41 -27.59 16.01
CA ASP A 57 -7.61 -27.02 17.34
C ASP A 57 -6.76 -25.75 17.47
N LEU A 58 -7.40 -24.57 17.40
CA LEU A 58 -6.74 -23.27 17.48
C LEU A 58 -6.52 -22.77 18.91
N SER A 59 -6.83 -23.58 19.93
CA SER A 59 -6.64 -23.18 21.34
C SER A 59 -5.19 -22.84 21.69
N TRP A 60 -4.21 -23.35 20.92
CA TRP A 60 -2.81 -22.98 21.11
C TRP A 60 -2.52 -21.50 20.82
N LEU A 61 -3.35 -20.81 20.03
CA LEU A 61 -3.22 -19.36 19.82
C LEU A 61 -3.41 -18.58 21.13
N ASP A 62 -4.15 -19.13 22.10
CA ASP A 62 -4.39 -18.49 23.41
C ASP A 62 -3.10 -18.36 24.23
N GLN A 63 -2.07 -19.14 23.90
CA GLN A 63 -0.76 -19.06 24.52
C GLN A 63 -0.02 -17.77 24.16
N PHE A 64 -0.35 -17.12 23.03
CA PHE A 64 0.15 -15.78 22.72
C PHE A 64 -0.45 -14.69 23.61
N GLY A 65 -1.47 -15.01 24.41
CA GLY A 65 -2.12 -14.08 25.33
C GLY A 65 -3.53 -13.70 24.90
N LYS A 66 -4.18 -12.87 25.73
CA LYS A 66 -5.58 -12.50 25.54
C LYS A 66 -5.74 -11.51 24.39
N ARG A 67 -6.56 -11.89 23.40
CA ARG A 67 -6.84 -11.12 22.19
C ARG A 67 -8.00 -10.15 22.42
N ILE A 68 -7.87 -8.93 21.89
CA ILE A 68 -8.94 -7.93 21.79
C ILE A 68 -9.82 -8.27 20.57
N ILE A 69 -9.18 -8.53 19.44
CA ILE A 69 -9.82 -8.88 18.18
C ILE A 69 -8.90 -9.83 17.41
N GLU A 70 -9.53 -10.75 16.67
CA GLU A 70 -8.84 -11.69 15.80
C GLU A 70 -9.58 -11.81 14.47
N GLN A 71 -8.84 -12.16 13.42
CA GLN A 71 -9.39 -12.49 12.11
C GLN A 71 -8.58 -13.61 11.46
N GLU A 72 -9.27 -14.57 10.86
CA GLU A 72 -8.67 -15.59 9.99
C GLU A 72 -8.88 -15.21 8.52
N VAL A 73 -7.83 -15.35 7.72
CA VAL A 73 -7.87 -15.19 6.26
C VAL A 73 -7.24 -16.40 5.60
N THR A 74 -8.00 -17.04 4.71
CA THR A 74 -7.46 -18.06 3.80
C THR A 74 -6.77 -17.38 2.63
N LEU A 75 -5.46 -17.61 2.46
CA LEU A 75 -4.63 -17.06 1.40
C LEU A 75 -4.06 -18.22 0.59
N ASP A 76 -4.74 -18.60 -0.49
CA ASP A 76 -4.40 -19.79 -1.27
C ASP A 76 -4.28 -21.03 -0.37
N HIS A 77 -3.08 -21.60 -0.26
CA HIS A 77 -2.79 -22.78 0.57
C HIS A 77 -2.36 -22.44 2.01
N ARG A 78 -2.43 -21.17 2.40
CA ARG A 78 -1.96 -20.65 3.69
C ARG A 78 -3.14 -20.19 4.55
N ARG A 79 -2.88 -20.04 5.85
CA ARG A 79 -3.82 -19.47 6.82
C ARG A 79 -3.15 -18.32 7.55
N LEU A 80 -3.75 -17.14 7.47
CA LEU A 80 -3.28 -15.94 8.15
C LEU A 80 -4.20 -15.63 9.33
N TYR A 81 -3.62 -15.55 10.53
CA TYR A 81 -4.28 -15.15 11.76
C TYR A 81 -3.80 -13.75 12.16
N LEU A 82 -4.68 -12.76 12.00
CA LEU A 82 -4.46 -11.39 12.47
C LEU A 82 -4.92 -11.31 13.92
N MET A 83 -4.03 -10.97 14.84
CA MET A 83 -4.31 -11.00 16.27
C MET A 83 -3.80 -9.73 16.96
N LEU A 84 -4.72 -8.93 17.51
CA LEU A 84 -4.39 -7.79 18.37
C LEU A 84 -4.62 -8.17 19.84
N PHE A 85 -3.61 -8.00 20.68
CA PHE A 85 -3.63 -8.43 22.09
C PHE A 85 -3.97 -7.29 23.06
N GLU A 86 -4.45 -7.62 24.26
CA GLU A 86 -4.80 -6.63 25.30
C GLU A 86 -3.63 -5.75 25.74
N ASP A 87 -2.41 -6.21 25.52
CA ASP A 87 -1.21 -5.45 25.85
C ASP A 87 -0.75 -4.52 24.72
N GLY A 88 -1.50 -4.46 23.60
CA GLY A 88 -1.32 -3.56 22.46
C GLY A 88 -0.45 -4.13 21.33
N ASN A 89 0.24 -5.25 21.55
CA ASN A 89 1.00 -5.91 20.50
C ASN A 89 0.06 -6.55 19.45
N ARG A 90 0.51 -6.63 18.20
CA ARG A 90 -0.20 -7.31 17.11
C ARG A 90 0.70 -8.32 16.40
N ILE A 91 0.20 -9.54 16.20
CA ILE A 91 0.87 -10.58 15.41
C ILE A 91 -0.02 -10.90 14.21
N ASP A 92 0.58 -10.86 13.03
CA ASP A 92 0.02 -11.35 11.78
C ASP A 92 0.72 -12.69 11.48
N LEU A 93 0.13 -13.80 11.95
CA LEU A 93 0.72 -15.13 11.90
C LEU A 93 0.23 -15.92 10.68
N THR A 94 1.14 -16.20 9.74
CA THR A 94 0.88 -17.07 8.60
C THR A 94 1.32 -18.50 8.91
N LEU A 95 0.42 -19.46 8.80
CA LEU A 95 0.76 -20.88 8.70
C LEU A 95 0.86 -21.24 7.22
N CYS A 96 2.03 -21.71 6.81
CA CYS A 96 2.34 -22.04 5.42
C CYS A 96 2.84 -23.47 5.32
N PRO A 97 2.18 -24.36 4.57
CA PRO A 97 2.77 -25.65 4.23
C PRO A 97 4.09 -25.43 3.50
N LYS A 98 5.13 -26.20 3.83
CA LYS A 98 6.47 -26.00 3.25
C LYS A 98 6.51 -26.18 1.74
N GLU A 99 5.65 -27.02 1.18
CA GLU A 99 5.51 -27.21 -0.28
C GLU A 99 4.98 -25.95 -1.00
N HIS A 100 4.38 -25.03 -0.25
CA HIS A 100 3.82 -23.77 -0.75
C HIS A 100 4.63 -22.53 -0.33
N ILE A 101 5.86 -22.71 0.18
CA ILE A 101 6.73 -21.62 0.66
C ILE A 101 6.93 -20.50 -0.37
N GLN A 102 7.06 -20.83 -1.66
CA GLN A 102 7.24 -19.83 -2.73
C GLN A 102 6.06 -18.84 -2.78
N GLU A 103 4.83 -19.31 -2.52
CA GLU A 103 3.64 -18.44 -2.48
C GLU A 103 3.76 -17.38 -1.38
N TRP A 104 4.40 -17.73 -0.25
CA TRP A 104 4.69 -16.76 0.81
C TRP A 104 5.86 -15.86 0.45
N VAL A 105 6.96 -16.39 -0.07
CA VAL A 105 8.12 -15.56 -0.46
C VAL A 105 7.73 -14.51 -1.50
N ASP A 106 6.96 -14.90 -2.53
CA ASP A 106 6.50 -13.97 -3.57
C ASP A 106 5.51 -12.93 -3.01
N SER A 107 4.84 -13.24 -1.91
CA SER A 107 3.91 -12.33 -1.24
C SER A 107 4.58 -11.35 -0.28
N GLU A 108 5.88 -11.44 -0.04
CA GLU A 108 6.62 -10.55 0.87
C GLU A 108 7.56 -9.59 0.13
N ALA A 109 7.74 -8.38 0.66
CA ALA A 109 8.77 -7.47 0.16
C ALA A 109 10.18 -7.86 0.64
N GLY A 110 10.28 -8.60 1.75
CA GLY A 110 11.53 -9.00 2.36
C GLY A 110 11.23 -9.69 3.68
N PHE A 111 12.18 -10.48 4.16
CA PHE A 111 12.02 -11.21 5.41
C PHE A 111 13.36 -11.44 6.11
N THR A 112 13.33 -11.91 7.34
CA THR A 112 14.50 -12.34 8.11
C THR A 112 14.18 -13.72 8.65
N VAL A 113 15.00 -14.69 8.28
CA VAL A 113 14.90 -16.05 8.80
C VAL A 113 15.29 -16.03 10.27
N LEU A 114 14.39 -16.48 11.15
CA LEU A 114 14.64 -16.58 12.58
C LEU A 114 15.16 -17.97 12.95
N GLU A 115 14.58 -19.02 12.37
CA GLU A 115 14.93 -20.41 12.59
C GLU A 115 14.65 -21.22 11.33
N ASP A 116 15.64 -21.92 10.78
CA ASP A 116 15.51 -22.75 9.57
C ASP A 116 16.62 -23.82 9.52
N PRO A 117 16.53 -24.88 10.33
CA PRO A 117 17.58 -25.89 10.43
C PRO A 117 17.79 -26.70 9.14
N GLU A 118 16.76 -26.79 8.30
CA GLU A 118 16.76 -27.56 7.05
C GLU A 118 16.96 -26.67 5.81
N HIS A 119 17.29 -25.39 6.00
CA HIS A 119 17.62 -24.45 4.93
C HIS A 119 16.49 -24.29 3.88
N LEU A 120 15.23 -24.35 4.31
CA LEU A 120 14.05 -24.29 3.46
C LEU A 120 13.91 -22.95 2.72
N PHE A 121 14.44 -21.85 3.27
CA PHE A 121 14.39 -20.53 2.62
C PHE A 121 15.53 -20.28 1.61
N GLU A 122 16.62 -21.06 1.64
CA GLU A 122 17.79 -20.85 0.75
C GLU A 122 17.50 -20.84 -0.75
N PRO A 123 16.55 -21.64 -1.28
CA PRO A 123 16.22 -21.62 -2.70
C PRO A 123 15.62 -20.29 -3.18
N TYR A 124 15.22 -19.39 -2.27
CA TYR A 124 14.40 -18.23 -2.58
C TYR A 124 15.10 -16.90 -2.36
N SER A 125 14.91 -15.98 -3.31
CA SER A 125 15.38 -14.60 -3.21
C SER A 125 14.26 -13.69 -2.69
N GLN A 126 14.63 -12.70 -1.88
CA GLN A 126 13.71 -11.67 -1.41
C GLN A 126 13.31 -10.71 -2.53
N ASN A 127 12.06 -10.25 -2.50
CA ASN A 127 11.54 -9.24 -3.44
C ASN A 127 11.66 -7.83 -2.86
N LEU A 128 12.91 -7.40 -2.56
CA LEU A 128 13.21 -6.11 -1.93
C LEU A 128 12.69 -4.90 -2.72
N GLU A 129 12.46 -5.09 -4.03
CA GLU A 129 12.02 -4.06 -4.96
C GLU A 129 10.49 -4.01 -5.15
N ARG A 130 9.71 -4.78 -4.36
CA ARG A 130 8.25 -4.89 -4.54
C ARG A 130 7.49 -3.56 -4.58
N PHE A 131 7.92 -2.60 -3.78
CA PHE A 131 7.33 -1.26 -3.70
C PHE A 131 8.19 -0.19 -4.35
N TRP A 132 9.19 -0.60 -5.13
CA TRP A 132 10.06 0.35 -5.81
C TRP A 132 9.37 0.91 -7.05
N MET A 133 9.47 2.22 -7.20
CA MET A 133 9.06 2.92 -8.39
C MET A 133 10.28 3.19 -9.28
N SER A 134 10.28 2.57 -10.46
CA SER A 134 11.24 2.89 -11.52
C SER A 134 10.82 4.14 -12.29
N PRO A 135 11.76 4.82 -12.97
CA PRO A 135 11.43 5.91 -13.89
C PRO A 135 10.35 5.49 -14.89
N ALA A 136 9.43 6.41 -15.19
CA ALA A 136 8.35 6.16 -16.13
C ALA A 136 8.88 5.78 -17.52
N SER A 137 8.22 4.83 -18.18
CA SER A 137 8.29 4.73 -19.63
C SER A 137 7.33 5.75 -20.27
N GLU A 138 7.59 6.14 -21.52
CA GLU A 138 6.70 7.04 -22.27
C GLU A 138 5.27 6.47 -22.37
N THR A 139 5.15 5.16 -22.59
CA THR A 139 3.86 4.45 -22.65
C THR A 139 3.12 4.50 -21.32
N ASP A 140 3.80 4.25 -20.20
CA ASP A 140 3.18 4.28 -18.88
C ASP A 140 2.73 5.68 -18.50
N PHE A 141 3.55 6.70 -18.80
CA PHE A 141 3.20 8.09 -18.59
C PHE A 141 1.97 8.50 -19.41
N LYS A 142 1.94 8.15 -20.70
CA LYS A 142 0.78 8.40 -21.57
C LYS A 142 -0.49 7.74 -21.04
N ASN A 143 -0.41 6.48 -20.62
CA ASN A 143 -1.55 5.74 -20.09
C ASN A 143 -2.07 6.38 -18.78
N SER A 144 -1.16 6.79 -17.89
CA SER A 144 -1.49 7.51 -16.65
C SER A 144 -2.21 8.83 -16.91
N CYS A 145 -1.70 9.65 -17.83
CA CYS A 145 -2.35 10.90 -18.23
C CYS A 145 -3.76 10.64 -18.80
N ASN A 146 -3.91 9.64 -19.67
CA ASN A 146 -5.21 9.30 -20.23
C ASN A 146 -6.20 8.84 -19.16
N GLU A 147 -5.78 7.95 -18.25
CA GLU A 147 -6.63 7.45 -17.16
C GLU A 147 -7.09 8.59 -16.24
N PHE A 148 -6.18 9.48 -15.86
CA PHE A 148 -6.49 10.65 -15.04
C PHE A 148 -7.58 11.51 -15.69
N TRP A 149 -7.35 11.95 -16.94
CA TRP A 149 -8.28 12.83 -17.64
C TRP A 149 -9.60 12.14 -17.94
N TRP A 150 -9.58 10.86 -18.35
CA TRP A 150 -10.79 10.09 -18.62
C TRP A 150 -11.67 9.95 -17.38
N VAL A 151 -11.08 9.54 -16.25
CA VAL A 151 -11.83 9.30 -15.01
C VAL A 151 -12.26 10.60 -14.32
N SER A 152 -11.55 11.72 -14.55
CA SER A 152 -12.01 13.03 -14.07
C SER A 152 -13.43 13.36 -14.57
N ALA A 153 -13.82 12.90 -15.76
CA ALA A 153 -15.17 13.06 -16.28
C ALA A 153 -16.23 12.28 -15.49
N TYR A 154 -15.83 11.18 -14.84
CA TYR A 154 -16.70 10.41 -13.94
C TYR A 154 -16.90 11.15 -12.62
N VAL A 155 -15.86 11.78 -12.07
CA VAL A 155 -15.99 12.64 -10.89
C VAL A 155 -16.97 13.79 -11.16
N VAL A 156 -16.83 14.48 -12.30
CA VAL A 156 -17.78 15.52 -12.75
C VAL A 156 -19.20 15.00 -12.83
N LYS A 157 -19.40 13.80 -13.42
CA LYS A 157 -20.71 13.16 -13.53
C LYS A 157 -21.31 12.87 -12.14
N GLY A 158 -20.49 12.39 -11.20
CA GLY A 158 -20.90 12.15 -9.81
C GLY A 158 -21.35 13.43 -9.11
N ILE A 159 -20.56 14.51 -9.22
CA ILE A 159 -20.88 15.83 -8.65
C ILE A 159 -22.22 16.35 -9.19
N CYS A 160 -22.40 16.36 -10.52
CA CYS A 160 -23.62 16.85 -11.17
C CYS A 160 -24.85 16.00 -10.87
N ARG A 161 -24.68 14.75 -10.42
CA ARG A 161 -25.77 13.85 -10.00
C ARG A 161 -25.99 13.83 -8.49
N GLN A 162 -25.26 14.66 -7.74
CA GLN A 162 -25.25 14.66 -6.27
C GLN A 162 -24.84 13.30 -5.66
N GLN A 163 -24.03 12.52 -6.39
CA GLN A 163 -23.54 11.20 -5.97
C GLN A 163 -22.16 11.34 -5.29
N VAL A 164 -22.16 11.87 -4.06
CA VAL A 164 -20.95 12.19 -3.28
C VAL A 164 -20.00 10.99 -3.18
N ILE A 165 -20.49 9.82 -2.78
CA ILE A 165 -19.67 8.61 -2.60
C ILE A 165 -19.03 8.19 -3.93
N TYR A 166 -19.81 8.20 -5.02
CA TYR A 166 -19.30 7.86 -6.36
C TYR A 166 -18.22 8.82 -6.82
N ALA A 167 -18.41 10.13 -6.60
CA ALA A 167 -17.41 11.14 -6.96
C ALA A 167 -16.13 11.00 -6.13
N THR A 168 -16.25 10.79 -4.82
CA THR A 168 -15.10 10.59 -3.92
C THR A 168 -14.29 9.35 -4.29
N ASP A 169 -14.96 8.23 -4.57
CA ASP A 169 -14.32 6.97 -4.94
C ASP A 169 -13.46 7.13 -6.20
N HIS A 170 -13.99 7.74 -7.26
CA HIS A 170 -13.23 7.99 -8.49
C HIS A 170 -12.14 9.05 -8.30
N LEU A 171 -12.39 10.08 -7.48
CA LEU A 171 -11.42 11.15 -7.24
C LEU A 171 -10.20 10.63 -6.46
N TYR A 172 -10.42 9.98 -5.30
CA TYR A 172 -9.33 9.47 -4.49
C TYR A 172 -8.74 8.17 -5.03
N GLY A 173 -9.59 7.23 -5.44
CA GLY A 173 -9.20 5.88 -5.83
C GLY A 173 -8.56 5.80 -7.22
N ILE A 174 -8.74 6.81 -8.07
CA ILE A 174 -8.15 6.83 -9.42
C ILE A 174 -7.41 8.14 -9.68
N CYS A 175 -8.09 9.29 -9.75
CA CYS A 175 -7.45 10.54 -10.19
C CYS A 175 -6.26 10.94 -9.28
N GLN A 176 -6.44 10.90 -7.96
CA GLN A 176 -5.37 11.22 -7.02
C GLN A 176 -4.30 10.12 -6.93
N GLN A 177 -4.62 8.86 -7.26
CA GLN A 177 -3.61 7.81 -7.39
C GLN A 177 -2.72 8.02 -8.62
N GLU A 178 -3.28 8.45 -9.76
CA GLU A 178 -2.49 8.82 -10.93
C GLU A 178 -1.62 10.06 -10.66
N LEU A 179 -2.10 11.02 -9.86
CA LEU A 179 -1.27 12.12 -9.37
C LEU A 179 -0.11 11.63 -8.48
N LEU A 180 -0.36 10.75 -7.51
CA LEU A 180 0.70 10.15 -6.68
C LEU A 180 1.72 9.39 -7.52
N LYS A 181 1.28 8.72 -8.58
CA LYS A 181 2.14 8.02 -9.54
C LYS A 181 3.05 8.98 -10.30
N VAL A 182 2.52 10.11 -10.79
CA VAL A 182 3.33 11.16 -11.44
C VAL A 182 4.35 11.75 -10.46
N LEU A 183 3.96 12.03 -9.22
CA LEU A 183 4.87 12.48 -8.17
C LEU A 183 5.96 11.44 -7.84
N ALA A 184 5.61 10.16 -7.81
CA ALA A 184 6.57 9.06 -7.63
C ALA A 184 7.58 8.99 -8.79
N TRP A 185 7.13 9.17 -10.02
CA TRP A 185 8.01 9.24 -11.18
C TRP A 185 8.90 10.49 -11.19
N GLN A 186 8.46 11.62 -10.63
CA GLN A 186 9.32 12.78 -10.43
C GLN A 186 10.51 12.44 -9.52
N VAL A 187 10.28 11.72 -8.42
CA VAL A 187 11.37 11.25 -7.54
C VAL A 187 12.26 10.23 -8.26
N ALA A 188 11.65 9.24 -8.90
CA ALA A 188 12.40 8.16 -9.56
C ALA A 188 13.26 8.67 -10.73
N SER A 189 12.79 9.68 -11.46
CA SER A 189 13.56 10.28 -12.56
C SER A 189 14.83 11.00 -12.10
N ASP A 190 14.90 11.48 -10.84
CA ASP A 190 16.12 12.07 -10.29
C ASP A 190 17.08 11.04 -9.69
N ARG A 191 16.54 9.96 -9.12
CA ARG A 191 17.31 9.06 -8.24
C ARG A 191 17.48 7.64 -8.79
N GLY A 192 16.82 7.30 -9.90
CA GLY A 192 16.64 5.92 -10.33
C GLY A 192 15.48 5.25 -9.59
N ALA A 193 15.46 3.92 -9.55
CA ALA A 193 14.42 3.20 -8.84
C ALA A 193 14.46 3.49 -7.33
N VAL A 194 13.31 3.80 -6.72
CA VAL A 194 13.19 4.22 -5.31
C VAL A 194 12.03 3.51 -4.60
N ASP A 195 12.22 3.09 -3.36
CA ASP A 195 11.13 2.57 -2.53
C ASP A 195 10.15 3.70 -2.15
N ILE A 196 8.95 3.67 -2.71
CA ILE A 196 7.88 4.62 -2.36
C ILE A 196 7.01 4.12 -1.19
N GLY A 197 7.22 2.86 -0.79
CA GLY A 197 6.44 2.16 0.21
C GLY A 197 5.02 1.81 -0.26
N LYS A 198 4.43 0.82 0.42
CA LYS A 198 3.00 0.49 0.25
C LYS A 198 2.14 1.73 0.42
N ASN A 199 1.24 1.99 -0.53
CA ASN A 199 0.36 3.16 -0.56
C ASN A 199 1.10 4.50 -0.46
N TYR A 200 2.28 4.62 -1.10
CA TYR A 200 3.07 5.86 -1.18
C TYR A 200 3.52 6.41 0.18
N LYS A 201 3.53 5.60 1.24
CA LYS A 201 3.83 6.04 2.62
C LYS A 201 5.22 6.66 2.79
N TYR A 202 6.15 6.42 1.85
CA TYR A 202 7.50 7.01 1.87
C TYR A 202 7.71 8.08 0.79
N LEU A 203 6.76 8.28 -0.12
CA LEU A 203 6.90 9.21 -1.25
C LEU A 203 7.27 10.63 -0.81
N PHE A 204 6.54 11.18 0.15
CA PHE A 204 6.70 12.57 0.58
C PHE A 204 7.99 12.82 1.36
N THR A 205 8.66 11.79 1.89
CA THR A 205 9.99 11.94 2.51
C THR A 205 11.08 12.31 1.49
N SER A 206 10.80 12.10 0.21
CA SER A 206 11.72 12.37 -0.89
C SER A 206 11.35 13.62 -1.72
N LEU A 207 10.23 14.26 -1.41
CA LEU A 207 9.75 15.48 -2.06
C LEU A 207 9.92 16.69 -1.13
N PRO A 208 9.90 17.93 -1.65
CA PRO A 208 9.84 19.13 -0.81
C PRO A 208 8.60 19.12 0.10
N ASP A 209 8.75 19.62 1.34
CA ASP A 209 7.70 19.65 2.36
C ASP A 209 6.39 20.29 1.86
N GLU A 210 6.47 21.24 0.93
CA GLU A 210 5.30 21.87 0.33
C GLU A 210 4.40 20.88 -0.42
N LYS A 211 4.97 19.84 -1.04
CA LYS A 211 4.22 18.86 -1.85
C LYS A 211 3.27 18.02 -1.00
N GLU A 212 3.69 17.61 0.19
CA GLU A 212 2.84 16.85 1.11
C GLU A 212 1.64 17.70 1.54
N LYS A 213 1.88 18.98 1.83
CA LYS A 213 0.82 19.92 2.20
C LYS A 213 -0.12 20.19 1.03
N GLU A 214 0.40 20.41 -0.17
CA GLU A 214 -0.40 20.58 -1.39
C GLU A 214 -1.31 19.38 -1.63
N PHE A 215 -0.76 18.16 -1.55
CA PHE A 215 -1.55 16.93 -1.72
C PHE A 215 -2.57 16.74 -0.59
N SER A 216 -2.19 16.98 0.67
CA SER A 216 -3.09 16.86 1.83
C SER A 216 -4.30 17.78 1.72
N ASN A 217 -4.13 18.98 1.17
CA ASN A 217 -5.23 19.92 0.94
C ASN A 217 -6.25 19.39 -0.10
N LEU A 218 -5.90 18.39 -0.91
CA LEU A 218 -6.82 17.73 -1.84
C LEU A 218 -7.76 16.73 -1.14
N LEU A 219 -7.51 16.35 0.12
CA LEU A 219 -8.22 15.25 0.78
C LEU A 219 -9.51 15.68 1.51
N ASP A 220 -9.99 16.92 1.29
CA ASP A 220 -11.26 17.38 1.84
C ASP A 220 -12.43 16.95 0.95
N PHE A 221 -13.07 15.84 1.34
CA PHE A 221 -14.27 15.30 0.68
C PHE A 221 -15.54 15.47 1.52
N SER A 222 -15.53 16.38 2.49
CA SER A 222 -16.60 16.50 3.49
C SER A 222 -17.95 16.97 2.95
N SER A 223 -17.98 17.52 1.74
CA SER A 223 -19.21 17.92 1.04
C SER A 223 -19.03 17.88 -0.47
N LYS A 224 -20.13 18.01 -1.22
CA LYS A 224 -20.10 18.16 -2.68
C LYS A 224 -19.25 19.37 -3.12
N GLU A 225 -19.36 20.48 -2.41
CA GLU A 225 -18.60 21.71 -2.67
C GLU A 225 -17.10 21.48 -2.44
N LYS A 226 -16.75 20.74 -1.38
CA LYS A 226 -15.35 20.38 -1.08
C LYS A 226 -14.78 19.40 -2.09
N ILE A 227 -15.54 18.39 -2.51
CA ILE A 227 -15.16 17.47 -3.60
C ILE A 227 -14.95 18.24 -4.91
N THR A 228 -15.82 19.21 -5.22
CA THR A 228 -15.68 20.05 -6.41
C THR A 228 -14.39 20.86 -6.37
N GLN A 229 -14.09 21.50 -5.24
CA GLN A 229 -12.84 22.24 -5.04
C GLN A 229 -11.63 21.32 -5.14
N SER A 230 -11.69 20.15 -4.52
CA SER A 230 -10.64 19.14 -4.57
C SER A 230 -10.41 18.62 -6.00
N LEU A 231 -11.47 18.37 -6.78
CA LEU A 231 -11.34 17.97 -8.18
C LEU A 231 -10.56 19.02 -8.99
N PHE A 232 -10.95 20.29 -8.92
CA PHE A 232 -10.26 21.35 -9.67
C PHE A 232 -8.83 21.55 -9.20
N ALA A 233 -8.58 21.49 -7.89
CA ALA A 233 -7.22 21.56 -7.35
C ALA A 233 -6.37 20.36 -7.83
N THR A 234 -6.94 19.15 -7.84
CA THR A 234 -6.28 17.93 -8.32
C THR A 234 -5.97 18.03 -9.82
N MET A 235 -6.90 18.52 -10.65
CA MET A 235 -6.69 18.71 -12.09
C MET A 235 -5.57 19.71 -12.39
N ASN A 236 -5.54 20.84 -11.69
CA ASN A 236 -4.47 21.82 -11.85
C ASN A 236 -3.11 21.28 -11.39
N PHE A 237 -3.08 20.59 -10.25
CA PHE A 237 -1.84 20.01 -9.73
C PHE A 237 -1.31 18.90 -10.66
N PHE A 238 -2.17 17.98 -11.10
CA PHE A 238 -1.80 16.96 -12.07
C PHE A 238 -1.28 17.57 -13.38
N HIS A 239 -1.96 18.58 -13.90
CA HIS A 239 -1.53 19.24 -15.13
C HIS A 239 -0.12 19.81 -15.02
N GLN A 240 0.20 20.46 -13.90
CA GLN A 240 1.53 21.04 -13.63
C GLN A 240 2.60 19.95 -13.48
N GLU A 241 2.36 18.92 -12.68
CA GLU A 241 3.35 17.88 -12.42
C GLU A 241 3.59 16.98 -13.64
N ALA A 242 2.54 16.65 -14.39
CA ALA A 242 2.64 15.86 -15.61
C ALA A 242 3.41 16.62 -16.69
N GLN A 243 3.16 17.93 -16.86
CA GLN A 243 3.92 18.77 -17.78
C GLN A 243 5.40 18.85 -17.38
N SER A 244 5.70 19.05 -16.09
CA SER A 244 7.06 19.08 -15.58
C SER A 244 7.79 17.75 -15.83
N LEU A 245 7.12 16.63 -15.55
CA LEU A 245 7.70 15.29 -15.75
C LEU A 245 7.95 15.01 -17.23
N ALA A 246 7.00 15.34 -18.10
CA ALA A 246 7.13 15.18 -19.54
C ALA A 246 8.32 15.97 -20.09
N GLN A 247 8.46 17.23 -19.68
CA GLN A 247 9.60 18.06 -20.08
C GLN A 247 10.94 17.46 -19.60
N LYS A 248 10.99 16.97 -18.35
CA LYS A 248 12.18 16.36 -17.76
C LYS A 248 12.60 15.07 -18.46
N MET A 249 11.63 14.24 -18.80
CA MET A 249 11.84 12.92 -19.41
C MET A 249 11.90 12.95 -20.94
N GLY A 250 11.53 14.08 -21.57
CA GLY A 250 11.43 14.20 -23.02
C GLY A 250 10.22 13.47 -23.62
N PHE A 251 9.12 13.35 -22.86
CA PHE A 251 7.87 12.74 -23.32
C PHE A 251 6.90 13.77 -23.88
N ASP A 252 5.99 13.30 -24.73
CA ASP A 252 4.86 14.10 -25.19
C ASP A 252 3.77 14.19 -24.12
N TYR A 253 3.30 15.40 -23.84
CA TYR A 253 2.15 15.66 -22.97
C TYR A 253 1.11 16.51 -23.71
N ASP A 254 -0.10 15.98 -23.83
CA ASP A 254 -1.20 16.62 -24.55
C ASP A 254 -1.86 17.72 -23.70
N MET A 255 -1.31 18.93 -23.79
CA MET A 255 -1.83 20.11 -23.09
C MET A 255 -3.24 20.48 -23.56
N GLU A 256 -3.56 20.26 -24.84
CA GLU A 256 -4.86 20.63 -25.40
C GLU A 256 -5.98 19.76 -24.80
N VAL A 257 -5.74 18.46 -24.61
CA VAL A 257 -6.68 17.57 -23.91
C VAL A 257 -6.83 17.99 -22.45
N ALA A 258 -5.74 18.31 -21.75
CA ALA A 258 -5.79 18.74 -20.36
C ALA A 258 -6.64 20.01 -20.17
N GLU A 259 -6.36 21.05 -20.96
CA GLU A 259 -7.09 22.33 -20.92
C GLU A 259 -8.58 22.14 -21.23
N LYS A 260 -8.92 21.36 -22.27
CA LYS A 260 -10.32 21.05 -22.63
C LYS A 260 -11.03 20.28 -21.52
N MET A 261 -10.33 19.39 -20.82
CA MET A 261 -10.93 18.62 -19.73
C MET A 261 -11.16 19.47 -18.49
N ILE A 262 -10.26 20.40 -18.17
CA ILE A 262 -10.45 21.40 -17.11
C ILE A 262 -11.67 22.27 -17.43
N GLU A 263 -11.74 22.85 -18.64
CA GLU A 263 -12.88 23.65 -19.09
C GLU A 263 -14.19 22.84 -19.03
N TYR A 264 -14.18 21.61 -19.53
CA TYR A 264 -15.33 20.71 -19.44
C TYR A 264 -15.82 20.52 -17.99
N ALA A 265 -14.90 20.29 -17.05
CA ALA A 265 -15.27 20.08 -15.65
C ALA A 265 -15.90 21.35 -15.05
N GLU A 266 -15.29 22.52 -15.27
CA GLU A 266 -15.79 23.81 -14.79
C GLU A 266 -17.18 24.13 -15.36
N GLU A 267 -17.37 24.00 -16.68
CA GLU A 267 -18.63 24.29 -17.35
C GLU A 267 -19.77 23.38 -16.85
N ARG A 268 -19.50 22.08 -16.72
CA ARG A 268 -20.51 21.10 -16.31
C ARG A 268 -20.93 21.30 -14.87
N VAL A 269 -19.97 21.48 -13.96
CA VAL A 269 -20.27 21.70 -12.55
C VAL A 269 -20.96 23.05 -12.35
N LYS A 270 -20.57 24.11 -13.06
CA LYS A 270 -21.28 25.40 -12.99
C LYS A 270 -22.73 25.28 -13.46
N LYS A 271 -22.98 24.51 -14.52
CA LYS A 271 -24.30 24.37 -15.13
C LYS A 271 -25.24 23.43 -14.35
N PHE A 272 -24.71 22.36 -13.76
CA PHE A 272 -25.51 21.28 -13.17
C PHE A 272 -25.12 20.92 -11.73
N GLY A 273 -24.04 21.46 -11.19
CA GLY A 273 -23.55 21.15 -9.84
C GLY A 273 -24.28 21.90 -8.73
N ASN A 274 -24.95 23.02 -9.04
CA ASN A 274 -25.71 23.83 -8.09
C ASN A 274 -27.22 23.51 -8.03
N SER A 275 -27.69 22.61 -8.90
CA SER A 275 -29.04 22.04 -8.85
C SER A 275 -29.09 20.85 -7.92
#